data_AF-X8CN49-F1
#
_entry.id   AF-X8CN49-F1
#
_cell.length_a   1.000
_cell.length_b   1.000
_cell.length_c   1.000
_cell.angle_alpha   90.00
_cell.angle_beta   90.00
_cell.angle_gamma   90.00
#
_symmetry.space_group_name_H-M   'P 1'
#
loop_
_entity.id
_entity.type
_entity.pdbx_description
1 polymer ?
#
loop_
_entity_poly.entity_id
_entity_poly.type
_entity_poly.pdbx_seq_one_letter_code
_entity_poly.pdbx_strand_id
1 'polypeptide(L)' 'MMPGDIGMFTDRHALALGNSKALLNGQIQHISTVKGPSFLGWEHPPVPSTANTPTKTETPAPTRPAATTGTSP' A
#
# COMPACT_ATOMS: atom_id res chain seq x y z
N MET A 1 -3.33 1.27 -16.61
CA MET A 1 -2.35 0.29 -16.13
C MET A 1 -1.18 1.04 -15.54
N MET A 2 -0.91 0.78 -14.25
CA MET A 2 0.08 1.45 -13.43
C MET A 2 1.30 0.54 -13.23
N PRO A 3 2.49 1.10 -12.93
CA PRO A 3 3.59 0.28 -12.44
C PRO A 3 3.15 -0.50 -11.20
N GLY A 4 3.44 -1.80 -11.18
CA GLY A 4 2.99 -2.70 -10.11
C GLY A 4 1.75 -3.52 -10.44
N ASP A 5 1.02 -3.21 -11.52
CA ASP A 5 -0.10 -4.06 -11.97
C ASP A 5 0.42 -5.46 -12.33
N ILE A 6 -0.30 -6.50 -11.91
CA ILE A 6 0.07 -7.90 -12.13
C ILE A 6 -0.75 -8.43 -13.30
N GLY A 7 -0.08 -8.90 -14.34
CA GLY A 7 -0.71 -9.54 -15.48
C GLY A 7 -0.96 -11.01 -15.17
N MET A 8 -2.21 -11.43 -15.14
CA MET A 8 -2.59 -12.82 -14.85
C MET A 8 -2.57 -13.66 -16.12
N PHE A 9 -1.88 -14.80 -16.08
CA PHE A 9 -1.98 -15.85 -17.08
C PHE A 9 -2.48 -17.14 -16.43
N THR A 10 -2.85 -18.12 -17.27
CA THR A 10 -3.25 -19.46 -16.81
C THR A 10 -2.18 -20.19 -16.01
N ASP A 11 -0.90 -19.94 -16.31
CA ASP A 11 0.24 -20.67 -15.77
C ASP A 11 1.30 -19.78 -15.10
N ARG A 12 1.25 -18.47 -15.34
CA ARG A 12 2.30 -17.52 -14.95
C ARG A 12 1.74 -16.12 -14.70
N HIS A 13 2.62 -15.23 -14.25
CA HIS A 13 2.30 -13.83 -14.04
C HIS A 13 3.28 -12.92 -14.78
N ALA A 14 2.80 -11.74 -15.17
CA ALA A 14 3.61 -10.62 -15.62
C ALA A 14 3.53 -9.48 -14.60
N LEU A 15 4.50 -8.56 -14.63
CA LEU A 15 4.47 -7.35 -13.83
C LEU A 15 4.60 -6.13 -14.73
N ALA A 16 3.68 -5.18 -14.65
CA ALA A 16 3.78 -3.92 -15.34
C ALA A 16 4.86 -3.05 -14.68
N LEU A 17 5.80 -2.55 -15.48
CA LEU A 17 6.88 -1.68 -15.01
C LEU A 17 6.61 -0.20 -15.29
N GLY A 18 5.51 0.11 -15.98
CA GLY A 18 5.22 1.45 -16.51
C GLY A 18 5.89 1.71 -17.86
N ASN A 19 5.61 2.86 -18.48
CA ASN A 19 6.17 3.29 -19.77
C ASN A 19 6.07 2.20 -20.85
N SER A 20 4.89 1.57 -20.95
CA SER A 20 4.59 0.48 -21.88
C SER A 20 5.50 -0.75 -21.78
N LYS A 21 6.17 -0.96 -20.64
CA LYS A 21 7.01 -2.13 -20.37
C LYS A 21 6.38 -3.06 -19.34
N ALA A 22 6.64 -4.34 -19.50
CA ALA A 22 6.27 -5.38 -18.56
C ALA A 22 7.38 -6.40 -18.43
N LEU A 23 7.54 -6.96 -17.23
CA LEU A 23 8.37 -8.11 -16.95
C LEU A 23 7.53 -9.38 -17.15
N LEU A 24 8.01 -10.30 -17.98
CA LEU A 24 7.41 -11.62 -18.17
C LEU A 24 8.55 -12.64 -18.26
N ASN A 25 8.49 -13.72 -17.48
CA ASN A 25 9.54 -14.75 -17.45
C ASN A 25 10.96 -14.23 -17.17
N GLY A 26 11.08 -13.17 -16.36
CA GLY A 26 12.36 -12.53 -16.10
C GLY A 26 12.93 -11.72 -17.27
N GLN A 27 12.12 -11.45 -18.31
CA GLN A 27 12.50 -10.62 -19.45
C GLN A 27 11.61 -9.39 -19.54
N ILE A 28 12.21 -8.23 -19.82
CA ILE A 28 11.46 -6.98 -20.01
C ILE A 28 11.06 -6.87 -21.48
N GLN A 29 9.77 -6.74 -21.72
CA GLN A 29 9.20 -6.64 -23.06
C GLN A 29 8.11 -5.56 -23.11
N HIS A 30 7.67 -5.23 -24.32
CA HIS A 30 6.59 -4.26 -24.50
C HIS A 30 5.27 -4.83 -23.99
N ILE A 31 4.45 -4.02 -23.30
CA ILE A 31 3.22 -4.49 -22.65
C ILE A 31 2.18 -5.05 -23.66
N SER A 32 2.25 -4.63 -24.92
CA SER A 32 1.39 -5.19 -25.99
C SER A 32 1.65 -6.67 -26.25
N THR A 33 2.87 -7.17 -26.01
CA THR A 33 3.20 -8.59 -26.24
C THR A 33 2.73 -9.49 -25.10
N VAL A 34 2.27 -8.91 -23.99
CA VAL A 34 1.70 -9.63 -22.84
C VAL A 34 0.25 -10.06 -23.12
N LYS A 35 -0.49 -9.35 -23.98
CA LYS A 35 -1.90 -9.63 -24.31
C LYS A 35 -2.04 -10.80 -25.30
N GLY A 36 -1.68 -12.01 -24.86
CA GLY A 36 -1.80 -13.25 -25.62
C GLY A 36 -3.00 -14.12 -25.25
N PRO A 37 -3.14 -15.32 -25.83
CA PRO A 37 -4.30 -16.20 -25.63
C PRO A 37 -4.50 -16.64 -24.18
N SER A 38 -3.41 -16.84 -23.44
CA SER A 38 -3.44 -17.28 -22.04
C SER A 38 -3.56 -16.12 -21.05
N PHE A 39 -3.63 -14.87 -21.54
CA PHE A 39 -3.70 -13.69 -20.70
C PHE A 39 -5.14 -13.43 -20.24
N LEU A 40 -5.35 -13.45 -18.93
CA LEU A 40 -6.67 -13.33 -18.32
C LEU A 40 -7.02 -11.87 -17.99
N GLY A 41 -6.02 -11.00 -17.82
CA GLY A 41 -6.23 -9.60 -17.50
C GLY A 41 -5.14 -9.00 -16.61
N TRP A 42 -5.26 -7.72 -16.32
CA TRP A 42 -4.44 -7.03 -15.32
C TRP A 42 -5.19 -6.98 -14.00
N GLU A 43 -4.54 -7.45 -12.94
CA GLU A 43 -4.92 -7.18 -11.57
C GLU A 43 -4.18 -5.94 -11.10
N HIS A 44 -4.92 -5.01 -10.50
CA HIS A 44 -4.32 -3.89 -9.78
C HIS A 44 -4.26 -4.29 -8.31
N PRO A 45 -3.08 -4.66 -7.77
CA PRO A 45 -2.99 -4.96 -6.35
C PRO A 45 -3.39 -3.72 -5.55
N PRO A 46 -4.11 -3.89 -4.42
CA PRO A 46 -4.45 -2.78 -3.57
C PRO A 46 -3.16 -2.11 -3.12
N VAL A 47 -3.01 -0.82 -3.41
CA VAL A 47 -1.90 -0.05 -2.87
C VAL A 47 -2.00 -0.13 -1.35
N PRO A 48 -0.95 -0.57 -0.63
CA PRO A 48 -0.97 -0.48 0.82
C PRO A 48 -1.17 1.00 1.15
N SER A 49 -2.32 1.31 1.76
CA SER A 49 -2.57 2.64 2.31
C SER A 49 -1.36 2.95 3.16
N THR A 50 -0.59 3.97 2.80
CA THR A 50 0.47 4.51 3.64
C THR A 50 -0.12 4.60 5.03
N ALA A 51 0.37 3.77 5.96
CA ALA A 51 -0.20 3.67 7.29
C ALA A 51 -0.49 5.08 7.77
N ASN A 52 -1.75 5.34 8.11
CA ASN A 52 -2.20 6.60 8.66
C ASN A 52 -1.11 7.04 9.64
N THR A 53 -0.44 8.15 9.32
CA THR A 53 0.46 8.78 10.28
C THR A 53 -0.34 8.85 11.58
N PRO A 54 0.17 8.32 12.71
CA PRO A 54 -0.57 8.40 13.94
C PRO A 54 -0.93 9.88 14.14
N THR A 55 -2.23 10.17 14.24
CA THR A 55 -2.70 11.50 14.62
C THR A 55 -1.90 11.88 15.86
N LYS A 56 -1.15 12.99 15.74
CA LYS A 56 -0.32 13.58 16.79
C LYS A 56 -0.92 13.28 18.16
N THR A 57 -0.20 12.55 19.01
CA THR A 57 -0.59 12.33 20.40
C THR A 57 -0.83 13.69 21.04
N GLU A 58 -2.09 14.02 21.35
CA GLU A 58 -2.38 15.20 22.15
C GLU A 58 -1.73 15.01 23.52
N THR A 59 -1.04 16.04 23.99
CA THR A 59 -0.46 16.06 25.34
C THR A 59 -1.60 15.87 26.34
N PRO A 60 -1.52 14.88 27.26
CA PRO A 60 -2.53 14.70 28.30
C PRO A 60 -2.71 16.00 29.09
N ALA A 61 -3.95 16.39 29.38
CA ALA A 61 -4.22 17.57 30.19
C ALA A 61 -3.54 17.42 31.57
N PRO A 62 -2.93 18.49 32.12
CA PRO A 62 -2.25 18.40 33.40
C PRO A 62 -3.24 18.05 34.51
N THR A 63 -2.92 16.99 35.28
CA THR A 63 -3.70 16.59 36.45
C THR A 63 -3.54 17.65 37.55
N ARG A 64 -4.65 18.26 37.98
CA ARG A 64 -4.65 19.24 39.08
C ARG A 64 -4.18 18.57 40.39
N PRO A 65 -3.37 19.24 41.22
CA PRO A 65 -3.00 18.74 42.54
C PRO A 65 -4.24 18.49 43.41
N ALA A 66 -4.24 17.41 44.17
CA ALA A 66 -5.24 17.19 45.21
C ALA A 66 -5.07 18.23 46.33
N ALA A 67 -6.17 18.89 46.72
CA ALA A 67 -6.14 19.82 47.84
C ALA A 67 -6.07 19.04 49.17
N THR A 68 -5.03 19.30 49.97
CA THR A 68 -4.99 18.84 51.36
C THR A 68 -5.89 19.74 52.20
N THR A 69 -7.03 19.22 52.65
CA THR A 69 -7.83 19.89 53.68
C THR A 69 -7.09 19.79 55.00
N GLY A 70 -6.29 20.81 55.32
CA GLY A 70 -5.76 21.00 56.66
C GLY A 70 -6.93 21.25 57.63
N THR A 71 -7.22 20.25 58.47
CA THR A 71 -8.05 20.43 59.66
C THR A 71 -7.17 20.97 60.78
N SER A 72 -7.45 22.20 61.21
CA SER A 72 -6.89 22.83 62.42
C SER A 72 -7.59 22.28 63.66
N PRO A 73 -6.84 22.00 64.73
CA PRO A 73 -7.21 22.44 66.07
C PRO A 73 -6.27 23.53 66.60
#